data_AF-A0A2W5ZJR5-F1
#
_entry.id   AF-A0A2W5ZJR5-F1
#
_cell.length_a   1.000
_cell.length_b   1.000
_cell.length_c   1.000
_cell.angle_alpha   90.00
_cell.angle_beta   90.00
_cell.angle_gamma   90.00
#
_symmetry.space_group_name_H-M   'P 1'
#
loop_
_entity.id
_entity.type
_entity.pdbx_description
1 polymer ?
#
loop_
_entity_poly.entity_id
_entity_poly.type
_entity_poly.pdbx_seq_one_letter_code
_entity_poly.pdbx_strand_id
1 'polypeptide(L)' 'MDTTTELTGLRSEYGAHGLRRADLHSDPIEQFSAWFSAALAANIRDANAMSLA' A
#
# COMPACT_ATOMS: atom_id res chain seq x y z
N MET A 1 -24.44 -23.08 -16.31
CA MET A 1 -24.17 -22.54 -14.97
C MET A 1 -23.03 -21.54 -15.12
N ASP A 2 -23.38 -20.25 -15.13
CA ASP A 2 -22.50 -19.11 -15.42
C ASP A 2 -21.29 -18.99 -14.47
N THR A 3 -20.11 -19.36 -14.94
CA THR A 3 -18.83 -19.23 -14.23
C THR A 3 -18.30 -17.79 -14.18
N THR A 4 -18.86 -16.88 -15.00
CA THR A 4 -18.44 -15.47 -15.12
C THR A 4 -18.81 -14.63 -13.89
N THR A 5 -19.94 -14.93 -13.25
CA THR A 5 -20.42 -14.20 -12.06
C THR A 5 -19.51 -14.43 -10.84
N GLU A 6 -18.99 -15.66 -10.67
CA GLU A 6 -18.11 -16.05 -9.55
C GLU A 6 -16.75 -15.35 -9.61
N LEU A 7 -16.19 -15.17 -10.81
CA LEU A 7 -14.89 -14.51 -11.00
C LEU A 7 -14.93 -13.00 -10.69
N THR A 8 -16.09 -12.38 -10.88
CA THR A 8 -16.27 -10.95 -10.61
C THR A 8 -16.23 -10.64 -9.11
N GLY A 9 -16.68 -11.58 -8.26
CA GLY A 9 -16.63 -11.46 -6.80
C GLY A 9 -15.23 -11.62 -6.18
N LEU A 10 -14.23 -12.07 -6.96
CA LEU A 10 -12.83 -12.21 -6.51
C LEU A 10 -12.01 -10.91 -6.64
N ARG A 11 -12.58 -9.84 -7.22
CA ARG A 11 -11.91 -8.55 -7.30
C ARG A 11 -11.93 -7.86 -5.94
N SER A 12 -10.80 -7.92 -5.24
CA SER A 12 -10.53 -7.00 -4.14
C SER A 12 -10.40 -5.59 -4.69
N GLU A 13 -11.42 -4.77 -4.50
CA GLU A 13 -11.30 -3.33 -4.70
C GLU A 13 -10.48 -2.74 -3.56
N TYR A 14 -9.25 -2.36 -3.86
CA TYR A 14 -8.41 -1.58 -2.94
C TYR A 14 -8.92 -0.13 -2.92
N GLY A 15 -10.04 0.10 -2.22
CA GLY A 15 -10.71 1.41 -2.11
C GLY A 15 -9.99 2.44 -1.23
N ALA A 16 -8.71 2.23 -0.92
CA ALA A 16 -7.91 3.24 -0.25
C ALA A 16 -7.66 4.42 -1.19
N HIS A 17 -7.56 5.64 -0.64
CA HIS A 17 -7.23 6.82 -1.43
C HIS A 17 -5.93 6.58 -2.22
N GLY A 18 -5.98 6.85 -3.53
CA GLY A 18 -4.80 6.74 -4.39
C GLY A 18 -3.71 7.75 -4.01
N LEU A 19 -2.46 7.38 -4.26
CA LEU A 19 -1.30 8.26 -4.05
C LEU A 19 -1.23 9.29 -5.18
N ARG A 20 -1.33 10.58 -4.83
CA ARG A 20 -1.13 11.69 -5.79
C ARG A 20 0.24 12.31 -5.55
N ARG A 21 0.93 12.69 -6.63
CA ARG A 21 2.25 13.35 -6.54
C ARG A 21 2.24 14.63 -5.72
N ALA A 22 1.13 15.37 -5.73
CA ALA A 22 0.99 16.60 -4.95
C ALA A 22 1.00 16.36 -3.43
N ASP A 23 0.74 15.13 -2.99
CA ASP A 23 0.72 14.76 -1.57
C ASP A 23 2.06 14.14 -1.12
N LEU A 24 3.07 14.08 -2.00
CA LEU A 24 4.37 13.48 -1.71
C LEU A 24 5.44 14.54 -1.47
N HIS A 25 6.37 14.23 -0.57
CA HIS A 25 7.63 14.94 -0.46
C HIS A 25 8.44 14.81 -1.76
N SER A 26 9.15 15.88 -2.11
CA SER A 26 10.06 15.89 -3.26
C SER A 26 11.32 15.09 -3.00
N ASP A 27 11.78 15.03 -1.75
CA ASP A 27 12.90 14.19 -1.34
C ASP A 27 12.39 12.76 -1.09
N PRO A 28 12.87 11.75 -1.85
CA PRO A 28 12.44 10.37 -1.67
C PRO A 28 12.82 9.79 -0.31
N ILE A 29 13.88 10.28 0.34
CA ILE A 29 14.30 9.82 1.67
C ILE A 29 13.32 10.35 2.74
N GLU A 30 12.93 11.61 2.66
CA GLU A 30 11.89 12.18 3.54
C GLU A 30 10.55 11.45 3.35
N GLN A 31 10.16 11.16 2.11
CA GLN A 31 8.93 10.42 1.82
C GLN A 31 8.95 9.02 2.42
N PHE A 32 10.07 8.32 2.31
CA PHE A 32 10.25 7.01 2.93
C PHE A 32 10.15 7.09 4.45
N SER A 33 10.83 8.06 5.08
CA SER A 33 10.77 8.26 6.53
C SER A 33 9.34 8.48 7.02
N ALA A 34 8.55 9.29 6.30
CA ALA A 34 7.15 9.55 6.65
C ALA A 34 6.30 8.26 6.64
N TRP A 35 6.45 7.43 5.61
CA TRP A 35 5.74 6.14 5.54
C TRP A 35 6.23 5.15 6.57
N PHE A 36 7.53 5.08 6.82
CA PHE A 36 8.09 4.18 7.82
C PHE A 36 7.58 4.54 9.22
N SER A 37 7.55 5.84 9.57
CA SER A 37 6.95 6.31 10.82
C SER A 37 5.46 5.96 10.93
N ALA A 38 4.69 6.09 9.84
CA ALA A 38 3.29 5.68 9.82
C ALA A 38 3.11 4.16 10.04
N ALA A 39 3.98 3.34 9.45
CA ALA A 39 3.97 1.88 9.65
C ALA A 39 4.30 1.48 11.09
N LEU A 40 5.25 2.17 11.72
CA LEU A 40 5.57 2.00 13.15
C LEU A 40 4.40 2.41 14.04
N ALA A 41 3.75 3.54 13.75
CA ALA A 41 2.59 4.02 14.50
C ALA A 41 1.38 3.08 14.37
N ALA A 42 1.23 2.43 13.20
CA ALA A 42 0.22 1.39 12.96
C ALA A 42 0.60 0.03 13.56
N ASN A 43 1.74 -0.09 14.24
CA ASN A 43 2.25 -1.32 14.87
C ASN A 43 2.33 -2.50 13.90
N ILE A 44 2.74 -2.24 12.65
CA ILE A 44 2.94 -3.27 11.64
C ILE A 44 4.18 -4.09 12.02
N ARG A 45 4.01 -5.41 12.11
CA ARG A 45 5.12 -6.33 12.39
C ARG A 45 6.13 -6.31 11.25
N ASP A 46 7.41 -6.26 11.61
CA ASP A 46 8.54 -6.27 10.69
C ASP A 46 8.39 -5.23 9.56
N ALA A 47 7.98 -4.01 9.91
CA ALA A 47 7.81 -2.90 8.96
C ALA A 47 9.09 -2.56 8.16
N ASN A 48 10.25 -3.05 8.60
CA ASN A 48 11.53 -2.92 7.94
C ASN A 48 11.96 -4.15 7.13
N ALA A 49 11.15 -5.22 7.07
CA ALA A 49 11.46 -6.41 6.29
C ALA A 49 11.49 -6.07 4.79
N MET A 50 12.55 -6.52 4.11
CA MET A 50 12.77 -6.29 2.68
C MET A 50 13.12 -7.62 2.00
N SER A 51 12.51 -7.89 0.84
CA SER A 51 12.86 -9.02 -0.01
C SER A 51 13.89 -8.59 -1.06
N LEU A 52 15.00 -9.33 -1.16
CA LEU A 52 16.04 -9.13 -2.17
C LEU A 52 15.87 -10.16 -3.30
N ALA A 53 16.04 -9.72 -4.55
CA ALA A 53 15.92 -10.54 -5.76
C ALA A 53 17.27 -10.83 -6.40
#